data_AF-A0A2R8F1L4-F1
#
_entry.id   AF-A0A2R8F1L4-F1
#
_cell.length_a   1.000
_cell.length_b   1.000
_cell.length_c   1.000
_cell.angle_alpha   90.00
_cell.angle_beta   90.00
_cell.angle_gamma   90.00
#
_symmetry.space_group_name_H-M   'P 1'
#
loop_
_entity.id
_entity.type
_entity.pdbx_description
1 polymer ?
#
loop_
_entity_poly.entity_id
_entity_poly.type
_entity_poly.pdbx_seq_one_letter_code
_entity_poly.pdbx_strand_id
1 'polypeptide(L)' 'MPKSYSQDFREEVIKCVNQGKSCNATSVKFDIAANTVRNWYKRYKSEGHYKERDRLSKKGKIYKIEFEKYISLNQNLTLA' A
#
# COMPACT_ATOMS: atom_id res chain seq x y z
N MET A 1 -0.45 -2.98 -14.39
CA MET A 1 0.16 -2.71 -13.07
C MET A 1 0.90 -3.96 -12.62
N PRO A 2 2.13 -3.88 -12.09
CA PRO A 2 2.80 -5.05 -11.54
C PRO A 2 1.94 -5.65 -10.42
N LYS A 3 1.76 -6.97 -10.43
CA LYS A 3 0.97 -7.68 -9.44
C LYS A 3 1.68 -7.57 -8.09
N SER A 4 0.96 -7.12 -7.06
CA SER A 4 1.48 -7.18 -5.70
C SER A 4 1.73 -8.63 -5.28
N TYR A 5 2.75 -8.85 -4.45
CA TYR A 5 2.96 -10.14 -3.78
C TYR A 5 1.78 -10.43 -2.86
N SER A 6 1.29 -11.68 -2.88
CA SER A 6 0.21 -12.13 -1.99
C SER A 6 0.56 -11.92 -0.51
N GLN A 7 -0.48 -11.78 0.32
CA GLN A 7 -0.30 -11.58 1.76
C GLN A 7 0.41 -12.78 2.40
N ASP A 8 0.02 -14.00 2.03
CA ASP A 8 0.59 -15.23 2.57
C ASP A 8 2.09 -15.33 2.29
N PHE A 9 2.51 -14.93 1.09
CA PHE A 9 3.93 -14.90 0.71
C PHE A 9 4.73 -13.92 1.58
N ARG A 10 4.17 -12.73 1.84
CA ARG A 10 4.82 -11.74 2.72
C ARG A 10 4.95 -12.26 4.15
N GLU A 11 3.92 -12.93 4.63
CA GLU A 11 3.93 -13.53 5.96
C GLU A 11 5.03 -14.60 6.08
N GLU A 12 5.17 -15.49 5.09
CA GLU A 12 6.22 -16.50 5.06
C GLU A 12 7.64 -15.90 5.07
N VAL A 13 7.85 -14.86 4.24
CA VAL A 13 9.11 -14.14 4.15
C VAL A 13 9.48 -13.51 5.49
N ILE A 14 8.52 -12.87 6.16
CA ILE A 14 8.78 -12.18 7.43
C ILE A 14 8.92 -13.16 8.60
N LYS A 15 8.17 -14.27 8.61
CA LYS A 15 8.39 -15.38 9.54
C LYS A 15 9.83 -15.90 9.46
N CYS A 16 10.37 -16.08 8.25
CA CYS A 16 11.76 -16.48 8.06
C CYS A 16 12.75 -15.48 8.67
N VAL A 17 12.50 -14.17 8.53
CA VAL A 17 13.36 -13.13 9.12
C VAL A 17 13.24 -13.11 10.65
N ASN A 18 12.03 -13.26 11.20
CA ASN A 18 11.79 -13.34 12.65
C ASN A 18 12.45 -14.57 13.30
N GLN A 19 12.62 -15.66 12.55
CA GLN A 19 13.36 -16.84 13.00
C GLN A 19 14.89 -16.63 13.08
N GLY A 20 15.38 -15.41 12.85
CA GLY A 20 16.79 -15.05 12.95
C GLY A 20 17.56 -15.11 11.63
N LYS A 21 16.89 -15.35 10.49
CA LYS A 21 17.56 -15.27 9.18
C LYS A 21 17.77 -13.82 8.77
N SER A 22 18.92 -13.55 8.17
CA SER A 22 19.21 -12.22 7.63
C SER A 22 18.29 -11.91 6.44
N CYS A 23 18.02 -10.63 6.20
CA CYS A 23 17.23 -10.19 5.04
C CYS A 23 17.85 -10.65 3.71
N ASN A 24 19.19 -10.76 3.65
CA ASN A 24 19.91 -11.24 2.48
C ASN A 24 19.71 -12.75 2.26
N ALA A 25 19.77 -13.56 3.32
CA ALA A 25 19.52 -14.99 3.21
C ALA A 25 18.07 -15.27 2.78
N THR A 26 17.11 -14.53 3.34
CA THR A 26 15.70 -14.62 2.94
C THR A 26 15.48 -14.15 1.51
N SER A 27 16.18 -13.09 1.08
CA SER A 27 16.16 -12.59 -0.29
C SER A 27 16.56 -13.66 -1.31
N VAL A 28 17.68 -14.35 -1.08
CA VAL A 28 18.15 -15.45 -1.93
C VAL A 28 17.17 -16.64 -1.90
N LYS A 29 16.64 -16.98 -0.72
CA LYS A 29 15.71 -18.12 -0.56
C LYS A 29 14.42 -17.93 -1.37
N PHE A 30 13.87 -16.72 -1.38
CA PHE A 30 12.57 -16.43 -1.99
C PHE A 30 12.69 -15.70 -3.34
N ASP A 31 13.91 -15.54 -3.86
CA ASP A 31 14.21 -14.80 -5.09
C ASP A 31 13.55 -13.41 -5.16
N ILE A 32 13.68 -12.65 -4.07
CA ILE A 32 13.17 -11.29 -3.96
C ILE A 32 14.27 -10.34 -3.56
N ALA A 33 14.19 -9.08 -3.98
CA ALA A 33 15.19 -8.09 -3.60
C ALA A 33 15.31 -7.94 -2.07
N ALA A 34 16.54 -7.96 -1.54
CA ALA A 34 16.79 -7.81 -0.10
C ALA A 34 16.23 -6.51 0.48
N ASN A 35 16.20 -5.44 -0.32
CA ASN A 35 15.59 -4.18 0.10
C ASN A 35 14.07 -4.31 0.31
N THR A 36 13.39 -5.13 -0.49
CA THR A 36 11.96 -5.44 -0.30
C THR A 36 11.71 -6.15 1.03
N VAL A 37 12.53 -7.17 1.33
CA VAL A 37 12.47 -7.90 2.62
C VAL A 37 12.68 -6.96 3.80
N ARG A 38 13.72 -6.12 3.72
CA ARG A 38 14.04 -5.13 4.76
C ARG A 38 12.89 -4.15 4.98
N ASN A 39 12.29 -3.64 3.90
CA ASN A 39 11.18 -2.69 3.98
C ASN A 39 9.94 -3.35 4.60
N TRP A 40 9.63 -4.59 4.22
CA TRP A 40 8.53 -5.35 4.84
C TRP A 40 8.79 -5.61 6.32
N TYR A 41 10.01 -5.97 6.70
CA TYR A 41 10.37 -6.21 8.11
C TYR A 41 10.27 -4.94 8.96
N LYS A 42 10.81 -3.82 8.46
CA LYS A 42 10.68 -2.51 9.12
C LYS A 42 9.21 -2.12 9.32
N ARG A 43 8.37 -2.35 8.30
CA ARG A 43 6.93 -2.08 8.39
C ARG A 43 6.23 -3.00 9.35
N TYR A 44 6.49 -4.31 9.31
CA TYR A 44 5.94 -5.27 10.25
C TYR A 44 6.21 -4.86 11.70
N LYS A 45 7.45 -4.44 12.00
CA LYS A 45 7.83 -3.95 13.33
C LYS A 45 7.07 -2.68 13.75
N SER A 46 6.67 -1.84 12.80
CA SER A 46 6.00 -0.56 13.05
C SER A 46 4.47 -0.65 13.06
N GLU A 47 3.89 -1.45 12.17
CA GLU A 47 2.44 -1.53 11.93
C GLU A 47 1.82 -2.79 12.56
N GLY A 48 2.62 -3.82 12.86
CA GLY A 48 2.17 -5.08 13.47
C GLY A 48 1.44 -6.03 12.52
N HIS A 49 1.31 -5.70 11.23
CA HIS A 49 0.57 -6.51 10.25
C HIS A 49 1.25 -6.61 8.88
N TYR A 50 0.89 -7.65 8.10
CA TYR A 50 1.45 -7.92 6.77
C TYR A 50 0.65 -7.30 5.60
N LYS A 51 -0.41 -6.55 5.92
CA LYS A 51 -1.34 -6.05 4.92
C LYS A 51 -0.68 -5.10 3.91
N GLU A 52 -1.17 -5.21 2.69
CA GLU A 52 -0.90 -4.22 1.65
C GLU A 52 -1.37 -2.85 2.07
N ARG A 53 -0.62 -1.81 1.68
CA ARG A 53 -1.15 -0.45 1.78
C ARG A 53 -2.15 -0.28 0.67
N ASP A 54 -3.29 0.29 1.04
CA ASP A 54 -4.17 0.85 0.05
C ASP A 54 -3.42 1.95 -0.69
N ARG A 55 -3.32 1.82 -2.01
CA ARG A 55 -2.73 2.83 -2.89
C ARG A 55 -3.82 3.85 -3.18
N LEU A 56 -4.22 4.57 -2.14
CA LEU A 56 -5.19 5.64 -2.28
C LEU A 56 -4.61 6.69 -3.23
N SER A 57 -5.30 6.88 -4.35
CA SER A 57 -5.07 8.03 -5.22
C SER A 57 -5.23 9.32 -4.41
N LYS A 58 -4.54 10.39 -4.83
CA LYS A 58 -4.74 11.71 -4.22
C LYS A 58 -6.24 12.01 -4.16
N LYS A 59 -6.72 12.41 -2.99
CA LYS A 59 -8.10 12.88 -2.82
C LYS A 59 -8.35 13.99 -3.85
N GLY A 60 -9.49 13.93 -4.53
CA GLY A 60 -9.88 14.98 -5.48
C GLY A 60 -9.87 16.34 -4.79
N LYS A 61 -9.49 17.40 -5.53
CA LYS A 61 -9.44 18.77 -5.00
C LYS A 61 -10.82 19.33 -4.63
N ILE A 62 -11.88 18.66 -5.04
CA ILE A 62 -13.26 19.08 -4.84
C ILE A 62 -13.93 18.09 -3.91
N TYR A 63 -14.48 18.59 -2.81
CA TYR A 63 -15.29 17.80 -1.90
C TYR A 63 -16.66 17.58 -2.52
N LYS A 64 -17.04 16.30 -2.69
CA LYS A 64 -18.30 15.89 -3.34
C LYS A 64 -19.53 16.65 -2.81
N ILE A 65 -19.62 16.83 -1.49
CA ILE A 65 -20.73 17.52 -0.83
C ILE A 65 -20.80 19.00 -1.24
N GLU A 66 -19.67 19.68 -1.31
CA GLU A 66 -19.61 21.11 -1.67
C GLU A 66 -19.96 21.30 -3.15
N PHE A 67 -19.51 20.37 -4.00
CA PHE A 67 -19.85 20.34 -5.41
C PHE A 67 -21.33 20.09 -5.67
N GLU A 68 -21.93 19.13 -4.97
CA GLU A 68 -23.36 18.82 -5.06
C GLU A 68 -24.21 20.02 -4.60
N LYS A 69 -23.82 20.70 -3.52
CA LYS A 69 -24.44 21.95 -3.10
C LYS A 69 -24.33 23.03 -4.17
N TYR A 70 -23.14 23.21 -4.75
CA TYR A 70 -22.91 24.19 -5.81
C TYR A 70 -23.79 23.93 -7.03
N ILE A 71 -23.88 22.68 -7.52
CA ILE A 71 -24.74 22.31 -8.65
C ILE A 71 -26.21 22.58 -8.33
N SER A 72 -26.67 22.20 -7.13
CA SER A 72 -28.07 22.41 -6.72
C SER A 72 -28.46 23.89 -6.71
N LEU A 73 -27.55 24.76 -6.28
CA LEU A 73 -27.74 26.22 -6.26
C LEU A 73 -27.65 26.87 -7.65
N ASN A 74 -27.06 26.18 -8.63
CA ASN A 74 -26.64 26.75 -9.90
C ASN A 74 -27.05 25.88 -11.10
N GLN A 75 -28.31 25.43 -11.15
CA GLN A 75 -28.80 24.47 -12.16
C GLN A 75 -28.63 24.92 -13.62
N ASN A 76 -28.51 26.23 -13.88
CA ASN A 76 -28.40 26.80 -15.23
C ASN A 76 -26.98 27.27 -15.60
N LEU A 77 -25.98 27.01 -14.76
CA LEU A 77 -24.60 27.42 -15.04
C LEU A 77 -23.95 26.43 -16.01
N THR A 78 -23.65 26.92 -17.21
CA THR A 78 -22.86 26.20 -18.21
C THR A 78 -21.49 26.86 -18.30
N LEU A 79 -20.42 26.09 -18.47
CA LEU A 79 -19.11 26.67 -18.75
C LEU A 79 -19.18 27.34 -20.12
N ALA A 80 -18.96 28.66 -20.14
CA ALA A 80 -18.89 29.45 -21.37
C ALA A 80 -17.63 29.13 -22.18
#